data_AF-A0A965G368-F1
#
_entry.id   AF-A0A965G368-F1
#
_cell.length_a   1.000
_cell.length_b   1.000
_cell.length_c   1.000
_cell.angle_alpha   90.00
_cell.angle_beta   90.00
_cell.angle_gamma   90.00
#
_symmetry.space_group_name_H-M   'P 1'
#
loop_
_entity.id
_entity.type
_entity.pdbx_description
1 polymer ?
#
loop_
_entity_poly.entity_id
_entity_poly.type
_entity_poly.pdbx_seq_one_letter_code
_entity_poly.pdbx_strand_id
1 'polypeptide(L)'
;MKRIVFVCTGNVCRSPMAEELCRRELDGKQAMEVESAGIGAVTGQSPSPHAIEVMRELGSDISRLRSKPITAEQVRRADHIFVMTYGHLDSLLLLYPNAADKIFLVREFQPGLSPEEREVDDPIGQSRETYRACRDQIRQAIPHLLEVVRNGKVPAMAGSASGQMTVGLGGDATARILLAEATEVLRREGCATLSLPSHDVAEYPEIAKAAAEAICEGRIQGAVLVGRTGIGLAMAANRFPKVRAAAADTPEAARKARERYNANVLCLGADELGASDARACVQAWITGAFAAGRF
;
A
#
# COMPACT_ATOMS: atom_id res chain seq x y z
N MET A 1 -13.95 11.66 -17.82
CA MET A 1 -14.80 11.01 -16.81
C MET A 1 -13.88 10.18 -15.94
N LYS A 2 -13.95 10.26 -14.60
CA LYS A 2 -13.00 9.51 -13.74
C LYS A 2 -13.33 8.02 -13.79
N ARG A 3 -12.31 7.16 -13.87
CA ARG A 3 -12.46 5.71 -13.98
C ARG A 3 -11.78 5.00 -12.81
N ILE A 4 -12.58 4.21 -12.10
CA ILE A 4 -12.16 3.40 -10.96
C ILE A 4 -12.20 1.93 -11.36
N VAL A 5 -11.11 1.19 -11.09
CA VAL A 5 -11.04 -0.25 -11.34
C VAL A 5 -10.74 -1.00 -10.05
N PHE A 6 -11.62 -1.94 -9.66
CA PHE A 6 -11.37 -2.85 -8.54
C PHE A 6 -10.75 -4.16 -9.03
N VAL A 7 -9.68 -4.63 -8.38
CA VAL A 7 -8.95 -5.83 -8.82
C VAL A 7 -8.78 -6.84 -7.67
N CYS A 8 -9.12 -8.10 -7.94
CA CYS A 8 -8.77 -9.23 -7.08
C CYS A 8 -8.14 -10.37 -7.90
N THR A 9 -8.09 -11.60 -7.38
CA THR A 9 -7.53 -12.74 -8.12
C THR A 9 -8.39 -13.13 -9.33
N GLY A 10 -9.60 -13.65 -9.06
CA GLY A 10 -10.44 -14.28 -10.09
C GLY A 10 -11.58 -13.43 -10.63
N ASN A 11 -11.81 -12.22 -10.07
CA ASN A 11 -12.93 -11.35 -10.42
C ASN A 11 -14.32 -12.00 -10.26
N VAL A 12 -14.49 -12.84 -9.23
CA VAL A 12 -15.76 -13.54 -8.94
C VAL A 12 -16.29 -13.32 -7.52
N CYS A 13 -15.48 -12.77 -6.60
CA CYS A 13 -15.91 -12.53 -5.21
C CYS A 13 -15.74 -11.04 -4.84
N ARG A 14 -14.53 -10.67 -4.42
CA ARG A 14 -14.20 -9.36 -3.83
C ARG A 14 -14.39 -8.18 -4.78
N SER A 15 -13.79 -8.21 -5.97
CA SER A 15 -13.85 -7.06 -6.88
C SER A 15 -15.24 -6.81 -7.51
N PRO A 16 -16.07 -7.83 -7.84
CA PRO A 16 -17.47 -7.58 -8.21
C PRO A 16 -18.32 -6.97 -7.09
N MET A 17 -18.12 -7.40 -5.83
CA MET A 17 -18.79 -6.77 -4.68
C MET A 17 -18.38 -5.29 -4.54
N ALA A 18 -17.08 -4.99 -4.66
CA ALA A 18 -16.56 -3.63 -4.59
C ALA A 18 -17.09 -2.72 -5.72
N GLU A 19 -17.16 -3.22 -6.95
CA GLU A 19 -17.74 -2.51 -8.10
C GLU A 19 -19.18 -2.06 -7.81
N GLU A 20 -20.02 -2.99 -7.35
CA GLU A 20 -21.42 -2.70 -7.09
C GLU A 20 -21.64 -1.81 -5.87
N LEU A 21 -20.91 -2.06 -4.77
CA LEU A 21 -20.97 -1.19 -3.58
C LEU A 21 -20.57 0.26 -3.92
N CYS A 22 -19.51 0.42 -4.71
CA CYS A 22 -19.06 1.74 -5.17
C CYS A 22 -20.09 2.41 -6.10
N ARG A 23 -20.65 1.68 -7.07
CA ARG A 23 -21.71 2.22 -7.95
C ARG A 23 -22.91 2.72 -7.17
N ARG A 24 -23.34 1.95 -6.18
CA ARG A 24 -24.47 2.31 -5.33
C ARG A 24 -24.20 3.57 -4.51
N GLU A 25 -22.99 3.70 -3.95
CA GLU A 25 -22.59 4.89 -3.19
C GLU A 25 -22.53 6.16 -4.08
N LEU A 26 -22.25 6.00 -5.37
CA LEU A 26 -22.24 7.10 -6.34
C LEU A 26 -23.64 7.55 -6.78
N ASP A 27 -24.69 6.76 -6.53
CA ASP A 27 -26.12 7.06 -6.75
C ASP A 27 -26.45 7.66 -8.13
N GLY A 28 -25.68 7.35 -9.17
CA GLY A 28 -25.84 7.89 -10.53
C GLY A 28 -25.65 9.42 -10.68
N LYS A 29 -25.38 10.14 -9.59
CA LYS A 29 -25.24 11.60 -9.54
C LYS A 29 -23.86 12.08 -9.98
N GLN A 30 -22.92 11.17 -10.19
CA GLN A 30 -21.53 11.48 -10.47
C GLN A 30 -21.07 10.83 -11.79
N ALA A 31 -20.39 11.61 -12.62
CA ALA A 31 -19.76 11.15 -13.85
C ALA A 31 -18.48 10.35 -13.54
N MET A 32 -18.64 9.16 -12.96
CA MET A 32 -17.56 8.20 -12.72
C MET A 32 -17.91 6.84 -13.31
N GLU A 33 -16.94 6.24 -13.97
CA GLU A 33 -17.01 4.86 -14.47
C GLU A 33 -16.39 3.94 -13.43
N VAL A 34 -17.14 2.90 -13.02
CA VAL A 34 -16.67 1.89 -12.07
C VAL A 34 -16.66 0.55 -12.78
N GLU A 35 -15.53 -0.15 -12.71
CA GLU A 35 -15.35 -1.49 -13.25
C GLU A 35 -14.61 -2.38 -12.24
N SER A 36 -14.69 -3.70 -12.42
CA SER A 36 -13.82 -4.66 -11.77
C SER A 36 -13.12 -5.57 -12.77
N ALA A 37 -11.99 -6.12 -12.36
CA ALA A 37 -11.24 -7.12 -13.10
C ALA A 37 -10.50 -8.05 -12.13
N GLY A 38 -9.73 -8.99 -12.67
CA GLY A 38 -8.87 -9.86 -11.87
C GLY A 38 -7.54 -10.15 -12.54
N ILE A 39 -6.50 -10.35 -11.73
CA ILE A 39 -5.14 -10.62 -12.23
C ILE A 39 -5.06 -11.98 -12.93
N GLY A 40 -5.76 -12.98 -12.39
CA GLY A 40 -5.83 -14.34 -12.94
C GLY A 40 -7.26 -14.74 -13.31
N ALA A 41 -8.11 -13.78 -13.68
CA ALA A 41 -9.51 -14.04 -13.98
C ALA A 41 -9.67 -14.78 -15.32
N VAL A 42 -10.47 -15.84 -15.31
CA VAL A 42 -10.98 -16.46 -16.53
C VAL A 42 -12.18 -15.65 -16.99
N THR A 43 -12.25 -15.27 -18.27
CA THR A 43 -13.34 -14.45 -18.79
C THR A 43 -14.69 -15.17 -18.73
N GLY A 44 -15.75 -14.46 -18.32
CA GLY A 44 -17.14 -14.90 -18.49
C GLY A 44 -17.74 -15.70 -17.34
N GLN A 45 -17.02 -15.92 -16.23
CA GLN A 45 -17.58 -16.58 -15.05
C GLN A 45 -18.53 -15.63 -14.31
N SER A 46 -19.60 -16.20 -13.76
CA SER A 46 -20.48 -15.48 -12.84
C SER A 46 -19.77 -15.26 -11.49
N PRO A 47 -20.09 -14.18 -10.76
CA PRO A 47 -19.73 -14.08 -9.36
C PRO A 47 -20.15 -15.31 -8.57
N SER A 48 -19.42 -15.61 -7.49
CA SER A 48 -19.69 -16.78 -6.68
C SER A 48 -21.09 -16.70 -6.05
N PRO A 49 -21.77 -17.85 -5.83
CA PRO A 49 -23.10 -17.86 -5.23
C PRO A 49 -23.18 -17.11 -3.91
N HIS A 50 -22.21 -17.33 -3.00
CA HIS A 50 -22.16 -16.61 -1.72
C HIS A 50 -21.97 -15.10 -1.91
N ALA A 51 -21.15 -14.65 -2.87
CA ALA A 51 -21.00 -13.22 -3.14
C ALA A 51 -22.32 -12.60 -3.63
N ILE A 52 -23.07 -13.29 -4.48
CA ILE A 52 -24.39 -12.86 -4.95
C ILE A 52 -25.37 -12.77 -3.78
N GLU A 53 -25.42 -13.80 -2.93
CA GLU A 53 -26.32 -13.86 -1.77
C GLU A 53 -26.07 -12.71 -0.79
N VAL A 54 -24.81 -12.49 -0.37
CA VAL A 54 -24.51 -11.43 0.61
C VAL A 54 -24.73 -10.02 0.05
N MET A 55 -24.61 -9.84 -1.27
CA MET A 55 -24.96 -8.56 -1.91
C MET A 55 -26.48 -8.34 -1.97
N ARG A 56 -27.26 -9.41 -2.20
CA ARG A 56 -28.73 -9.35 -2.19
C ARG A 56 -29.29 -9.00 -0.82
N GLU A 57 -28.63 -9.39 0.26
CA GLU A 57 -28.97 -8.94 1.62
C GLU A 57 -28.94 -7.42 1.78
N LEU A 58 -28.12 -6.72 0.99
CA LEU A 58 -28.09 -5.26 0.96
C LEU A 58 -29.07 -4.67 -0.07
N GLY A 59 -29.74 -5.48 -0.88
CA GLY A 59 -30.60 -5.04 -1.99
C GLY A 59 -29.86 -4.80 -3.30
N SER A 60 -28.64 -5.33 -3.46
CA SER A 60 -27.85 -5.23 -4.70
C SER A 60 -27.72 -6.61 -5.38
N ASP A 61 -27.83 -6.68 -6.71
CA ASP A 61 -27.69 -7.93 -7.45
C ASP A 61 -26.50 -7.89 -8.41
N ILE A 62 -25.43 -8.61 -8.05
CA ILE A 62 -24.22 -8.74 -8.87
C ILE A 62 -24.27 -9.90 -9.86
N SER A 63 -25.37 -10.67 -9.92
CA SER A 63 -25.47 -11.89 -10.74
C SER A 63 -25.24 -11.69 -12.25
N ARG A 64 -25.37 -10.45 -12.73
CA ARG A 64 -25.15 -10.06 -14.13
C ARG A 64 -23.70 -9.74 -14.47
N LEU A 65 -22.87 -9.49 -13.47
CA LEU A 65 -21.45 -9.21 -13.69
C LEU A 65 -20.76 -10.46 -14.23
N ARG A 66 -19.68 -10.26 -14.98
CA ARG A 66 -18.89 -11.35 -15.58
C ARG A 66 -17.43 -11.08 -15.33
N SER A 67 -16.72 -12.10 -14.89
CA SER A 67 -15.29 -12.01 -14.65
C SER A 67 -14.55 -11.65 -15.93
N LYS A 68 -13.50 -10.84 -15.80
CA LYS A 68 -12.60 -10.46 -16.89
C LYS A 68 -11.18 -10.23 -16.36
N PRO A 69 -10.15 -10.64 -17.12
CA PRO A 69 -8.77 -10.34 -16.76
C PRO A 69 -8.53 -8.83 -16.81
N ILE A 70 -7.69 -8.33 -15.93
CA ILE A 70 -7.19 -6.95 -16.01
C ILE A 70 -6.33 -6.81 -17.27
N THR A 71 -6.53 -5.72 -18.02
CA THR A 71 -5.80 -5.47 -19.26
C THR A 71 -4.93 -4.22 -19.15
N ALA A 72 -3.87 -4.16 -19.95
CA ALA A 72 -3.02 -2.98 -20.03
C ALA A 72 -3.80 -1.71 -20.41
N GLU A 73 -4.82 -1.82 -21.26
CA GLU A 73 -5.68 -0.69 -21.62
C GLU A 73 -6.52 -0.21 -20.44
N GLN A 74 -7.11 -1.13 -19.66
CA GLN A 74 -7.83 -0.74 -18.43
C GLN A 74 -6.90 -0.06 -17.44
N VAL A 75 -5.69 -0.57 -17.25
CA VAL A 75 -4.70 0.03 -16.35
C VAL A 75 -4.28 1.43 -16.83
N ARG A 76 -4.04 1.61 -18.14
CA ARG A 76 -3.71 2.92 -18.72
C ARG A 76 -4.83 3.92 -18.50
N ARG A 77 -6.08 3.55 -18.80
CA ARG A 77 -7.25 4.45 -18.73
C ARG A 77 -7.76 4.70 -17.32
N ALA A 78 -7.44 3.83 -16.36
CA ALA A 78 -7.88 4.00 -14.99
C ALA A 78 -7.23 5.25 -14.39
N ASP A 79 -8.02 6.05 -13.67
CA ASP A 79 -7.49 7.12 -12.82
C ASP A 79 -7.07 6.53 -11.47
N HIS A 80 -7.80 5.52 -10.97
CA HIS A 80 -7.50 4.85 -9.71
C HIS A 80 -7.79 3.34 -9.82
N ILE A 81 -6.89 2.53 -9.28
CA ILE A 81 -6.99 1.08 -9.22
C ILE A 81 -6.93 0.66 -7.75
N PHE A 82 -7.95 -0.06 -7.29
CA PHE A 82 -8.06 -0.53 -5.91
C PHE A 82 -7.98 -2.05 -5.87
N VAL A 83 -6.98 -2.56 -5.18
CA VAL A 83 -6.70 -3.99 -5.06
C VAL A 83 -7.02 -4.52 -3.66
N MET A 84 -7.28 -5.81 -3.52
CA MET A 84 -7.76 -6.35 -2.24
C MET A 84 -6.65 -6.70 -1.24
N THR A 85 -5.43 -6.96 -1.70
CA THR A 85 -4.33 -7.48 -0.87
C THR A 85 -3.00 -6.95 -1.40
N TYR A 86 -1.94 -6.99 -0.59
CA TYR A 86 -0.59 -6.65 -1.03
C TYR A 86 -0.11 -7.58 -2.13
N GLY A 87 -0.47 -8.87 -2.11
CA GLY A 87 -0.15 -9.77 -3.22
C GLY A 87 -0.73 -9.33 -4.57
N HIS A 88 -1.94 -8.75 -4.59
CA HIS A 88 -2.50 -8.15 -5.80
C HIS A 88 -1.75 -6.88 -6.21
N LEU A 89 -1.40 -6.06 -5.23
CA LEU A 89 -0.65 -4.82 -5.41
C LEU A 89 0.69 -5.09 -6.07
N ASP A 90 1.47 -6.01 -5.52
CA ASP A 90 2.78 -6.42 -6.01
C ASP A 90 2.68 -7.01 -7.42
N SER A 91 1.66 -7.83 -7.67
CA SER A 91 1.41 -8.39 -9.00
C SER A 91 1.17 -7.31 -10.05
N LEU A 92 0.35 -6.29 -9.74
CA LEU A 92 0.10 -5.20 -10.67
C LEU A 92 1.30 -4.28 -10.83
N LEU A 93 2.05 -4.01 -9.76
CA LEU A 93 3.27 -3.20 -9.83
C LEU A 93 4.36 -3.88 -10.67
N LEU A 94 4.46 -5.20 -10.59
CA LEU A 94 5.37 -5.98 -11.43
C LEU A 94 5.00 -5.91 -12.92
N LEU A 95 3.70 -6.04 -13.23
CA LEU A 95 3.22 -6.04 -14.61
C LEU A 95 3.11 -4.64 -15.22
N TYR A 96 2.83 -3.63 -14.38
CA TYR A 96 2.51 -2.26 -14.79
C TYR A 96 3.19 -1.22 -13.88
N PRO A 97 4.53 -1.17 -13.83
CA PRO A 97 5.28 -0.30 -12.91
C PRO A 97 4.98 1.19 -13.11
N ASN A 98 4.66 1.59 -14.36
CA ASN A 98 4.31 2.98 -14.70
C ASN A 98 2.96 3.44 -14.16
N ALA A 99 2.15 2.55 -13.57
CA ALA A 99 0.87 2.87 -12.96
C ALA A 99 0.93 2.87 -11.42
N ALA A 100 2.12 2.80 -10.82
CA ALA A 100 2.29 2.65 -9.38
C ALA A 100 1.60 3.76 -8.56
N ASP A 101 1.58 4.98 -9.09
CA ASP A 101 1.03 6.18 -8.46
C ASP A 101 -0.52 6.20 -8.41
N LYS A 102 -1.16 5.21 -9.02
CA LYS A 102 -2.62 5.05 -9.07
C LYS A 102 -3.12 3.66 -8.64
N ILE A 103 -2.28 2.83 -8.04
CA ILE A 103 -2.67 1.50 -7.52
C ILE A 103 -2.58 1.49 -5.98
N PHE A 104 -3.70 1.23 -5.31
CA PHE A 104 -3.83 1.25 -3.85
C PHE A 104 -4.55 0.02 -3.32
N LEU A 105 -4.41 -0.26 -2.02
CA LEU A 105 -5.32 -1.19 -1.36
C LEU A 105 -6.73 -0.59 -1.26
N VAL A 106 -7.75 -1.44 -1.31
CA VAL A 106 -9.15 -1.00 -1.21
C VAL A 106 -9.45 -0.30 0.12
N ARG A 107 -8.75 -0.67 1.20
CA ARG A 107 -8.86 -0.05 2.53
C ARG A 107 -7.68 0.87 2.86
N GLU A 108 -6.88 1.28 1.88
CA GLU A 108 -5.68 2.12 2.08
C GLU A 108 -6.00 3.41 2.86
N PHE A 109 -7.15 4.01 2.58
CA PHE A 109 -7.55 5.32 3.08
C PHE A 109 -8.53 5.25 4.26
N GLN A 110 -8.83 4.04 4.75
CA GLN A 110 -9.67 3.89 5.93
C GLN A 110 -8.84 4.25 7.19
N PRO A 111 -9.28 5.22 8.00
CA PRO A 111 -8.53 5.68 9.15
C PRO A 111 -8.46 4.62 10.25
N GLY A 112 -7.37 4.61 10.99
CA GLY A 112 -7.20 3.76 12.18
C GLY A 112 -6.83 2.30 11.91
N LEU A 113 -6.63 1.90 10.65
CA LEU A 113 -6.18 0.56 10.31
C LEU A 113 -4.66 0.41 10.35
N SER A 114 -4.21 -0.68 10.98
CA SER A 114 -2.83 -1.17 10.82
C SER A 114 -2.57 -1.57 9.35
N PRO A 115 -1.30 -1.71 8.92
CA PRO A 115 -0.98 -2.23 7.59
C PRO A 115 -1.63 -3.60 7.31
N GLU A 116 -1.70 -4.51 8.28
CA GLU A 116 -2.35 -5.82 8.06
C GLU A 116 -3.85 -5.70 7.85
N GLU A 117 -4.50 -4.82 8.60
CA GLU A 117 -5.95 -4.64 8.54
C GLU A 117 -6.42 -3.98 7.23
N ARG A 118 -5.51 -3.44 6.41
CA ARG A 118 -5.85 -2.85 5.10
C ARG A 118 -6.19 -3.89 4.03
N GLU A 119 -5.78 -5.14 4.23
CA GLU A 119 -6.13 -6.23 3.32
C GLU A 119 -7.58 -6.66 3.51
N VAL A 120 -8.14 -7.23 2.46
CA VAL A 120 -9.42 -7.94 2.47
C VAL A 120 -9.15 -9.39 2.13
N ASP A 121 -9.26 -10.24 3.16
CA ASP A 121 -9.06 -11.68 3.08
C ASP A 121 -9.91 -12.31 1.98
N ASP A 122 -9.39 -13.38 1.38
CA ASP A 122 -10.12 -14.06 0.30
C ASP A 122 -11.23 -14.95 0.86
N PRO A 123 -12.52 -14.67 0.59
CA PRO A 123 -13.61 -15.50 1.11
C PRO A 123 -13.83 -16.78 0.30
N ILE A 124 -13.04 -17.05 -0.75
CA ILE A 124 -13.27 -18.19 -1.65
C ILE A 124 -13.33 -19.53 -0.89
N GLY A 125 -14.37 -20.32 -1.17
CA GLY A 125 -14.61 -21.60 -0.50
C GLY A 125 -15.02 -21.52 0.98
N GLN A 126 -15.10 -20.31 1.56
CA GLN A 126 -15.45 -20.10 2.97
C GLN A 126 -16.96 -19.95 3.18
N SER A 127 -17.34 -19.83 4.46
CA SER A 127 -18.73 -19.68 4.89
C SER A 127 -19.35 -18.36 4.41
N ARG A 128 -20.68 -18.32 4.35
CA ARG A 128 -21.42 -17.09 4.02
C ARG A 128 -21.12 -15.94 4.99
N GLU A 129 -20.82 -16.24 6.26
CA GLU A 129 -20.42 -15.23 7.24
C GLU A 129 -19.08 -14.59 6.89
N THR A 130 -18.10 -15.36 6.42
CA THR A 130 -16.83 -14.83 5.90
C THR A 130 -17.06 -13.93 4.68
N TYR A 131 -17.98 -14.30 3.78
CA TYR A 131 -18.39 -13.44 2.67
C TYR A 131 -19.05 -12.13 3.15
N ARG A 132 -19.88 -12.16 4.19
CA ARG A 132 -20.48 -10.95 4.78
C ARG A 132 -19.41 -10.06 5.41
N ALA A 133 -18.48 -10.62 6.17
CA ALA A 133 -17.38 -9.87 6.76
C ALA A 133 -16.54 -9.19 5.67
N CYS A 134 -16.18 -9.93 4.61
CA CYS A 134 -15.49 -9.39 3.45
C CYS A 134 -16.27 -8.26 2.76
N ARG A 135 -17.57 -8.46 2.50
CA ARG A 135 -18.47 -7.44 1.94
C ARG A 135 -18.48 -6.17 2.80
N ASP A 136 -18.58 -6.34 4.12
CA ASP A 136 -18.72 -5.22 5.05
C ASP A 136 -17.41 -4.44 5.20
N GLN A 137 -16.25 -5.12 5.20
CA GLN A 137 -14.94 -4.47 5.12
C GLN A 137 -14.82 -3.60 3.86
N ILE A 138 -15.18 -4.15 2.69
CA ILE A 138 -15.17 -3.39 1.43
C ILE A 138 -16.12 -2.20 1.51
N ARG A 139 -17.36 -2.42 1.99
CA ARG A 139 -18.38 -1.38 2.11
C ARG A 139 -17.94 -0.22 3.00
N GLN A 140 -17.29 -0.52 4.13
CA GLN A 140 -16.76 0.50 5.04
C GLN A 140 -15.65 1.34 4.40
N ALA A 141 -14.89 0.79 3.45
CA ALA A 141 -13.80 1.49 2.79
C ALA A 141 -14.25 2.39 1.62
N ILE A 142 -15.40 2.09 0.99
CA ILE A 142 -15.91 2.84 -0.19
C ILE A 142 -15.99 4.37 0.05
N PRO A 143 -16.54 4.89 1.17
CA PRO A 143 -16.63 6.33 1.36
C PRO A 143 -15.26 7.03 1.37
N HIS A 144 -14.26 6.40 2.01
CA HIS A 144 -12.91 6.93 2.14
C HIS A 144 -12.15 6.96 0.82
N LEU A 145 -12.26 5.89 0.01
CA LEU A 145 -11.64 5.89 -1.31
C LEU A 145 -12.34 6.89 -2.27
N LEU A 146 -13.66 7.10 -2.13
CA LEU A 146 -14.36 8.07 -2.96
C LEU A 146 -13.97 9.51 -2.62
N GLU A 147 -13.69 9.81 -1.34
CA GLU A 147 -13.15 11.10 -0.92
C GLU A 147 -11.81 11.40 -1.61
N VAL A 148 -10.90 10.43 -1.64
CA VAL A 148 -9.62 10.50 -2.36
C VAL A 148 -9.83 10.78 -3.84
N VAL A 149 -10.65 9.95 -4.49
CA VAL A 149 -10.90 10.04 -5.93
C VAL A 149 -11.51 11.40 -6.28
N ARG A 150 -12.37 11.97 -5.43
CA ARG A 150 -12.98 13.29 -5.62
C ARG A 150 -11.95 14.41 -5.51
N ASN A 151 -11.20 14.42 -4.41
CA ASN A 151 -10.34 15.54 -4.04
C ASN A 151 -9.02 15.57 -4.82
N GLY A 152 -8.66 14.50 -5.56
CA GLY A 152 -7.41 14.41 -6.32
C GLY A 152 -6.16 14.52 -5.43
N LYS A 153 -6.38 14.29 -4.14
CA LYS A 153 -5.39 14.21 -3.07
C LYS A 153 -5.73 12.92 -2.38
N VAL A 154 -4.80 11.97 -2.29
CA VAL A 154 -4.92 11.06 -1.16
C VAL A 154 -4.77 11.90 0.09
N PRO A 155 -5.62 11.66 1.11
CA PRO A 155 -5.28 12.10 2.44
C PRO A 155 -3.84 11.67 2.66
N ALA A 156 -2.96 12.64 2.96
CA ALA A 156 -1.65 12.31 3.49
C ALA A 156 -1.93 11.24 4.54
N MET A 157 -1.40 10.02 4.31
CA MET A 157 -1.54 8.82 5.14
C MET A 157 -2.03 9.27 6.48
N ALA A 158 -3.34 9.12 6.76
CA ALA A 158 -3.94 9.75 7.93
C ALA A 158 -3.05 9.35 9.09
N GLY A 159 -2.20 10.29 9.52
CA GLY A 159 -1.40 10.15 10.70
C GLY A 159 -2.45 9.84 11.71
N SER A 160 -2.37 8.64 12.27
CA SER A 160 -3.35 8.15 13.22
C SER A 160 -3.63 9.30 14.17
N ALA A 161 -4.87 9.76 14.18
CA ALA A 161 -5.31 10.60 15.26
C ALA A 161 -5.03 9.75 16.52
N SER A 162 -4.06 10.22 17.31
CA SER A 162 -3.60 9.70 18.60
C SER A 162 -2.56 8.56 18.66
N GLY A 163 -1.84 8.19 17.59
CA GLY A 163 -0.74 7.21 17.69
C GLY A 163 0.59 7.80 17.23
N GLN A 164 1.56 7.95 18.13
CA GLN A 164 2.92 8.36 17.74
C GLN A 164 3.49 7.34 16.74
N MET A 165 3.84 7.78 15.52
CA MET A 165 4.39 6.88 14.49
C MET A 165 5.72 6.29 14.96
N THR A 166 5.85 4.96 14.95
CA THR A 166 7.10 4.29 15.32
C THR A 166 7.88 3.89 14.06
N VAL A 167 9.13 4.34 13.97
CA VAL A 167 10.04 4.04 12.85
C VAL A 167 11.17 3.14 13.32
N GLY A 168 11.38 2.03 12.61
CA GLY A 168 12.49 1.12 12.84
C GLY A 168 13.82 1.69 12.33
N LEU A 169 14.89 1.49 13.07
CA LEU A 169 16.25 1.93 12.72
C LEU A 169 17.18 0.73 12.74
N GLY A 170 17.77 0.38 11.59
CA GLY A 170 18.66 -0.77 11.48
C GLY A 170 19.81 -0.51 10.52
N GLY A 171 20.93 -1.19 10.70
CA GLY A 171 22.06 -1.02 9.78
C GLY A 171 23.29 -1.82 10.13
N ASP A 172 24.22 -1.89 9.19
CA ASP A 172 25.51 -2.59 9.36
C ASP A 172 26.52 -1.73 10.16
N ALA A 173 27.76 -2.18 10.27
CA ALA A 173 28.82 -1.47 11.00
C ALA A 173 29.05 -0.02 10.52
N THR A 174 28.75 0.30 9.26
CA THR A 174 28.91 1.64 8.66
C THR A 174 27.80 2.61 9.06
N ALA A 175 26.69 2.09 9.61
CA ALA A 175 25.46 2.82 9.80
C ALA A 175 25.47 3.84 10.94
N ARG A 176 26.43 3.77 11.87
CA ARG A 176 26.39 4.45 13.18
C ARG A 176 26.09 5.95 13.08
N ILE A 177 26.77 6.66 12.18
CA ILE A 177 26.62 8.12 12.04
C ILE A 177 25.24 8.45 11.47
N LEU A 178 24.86 7.79 10.37
CA LEU A 178 23.62 8.05 9.66
C LEU A 178 22.39 7.66 10.49
N LEU A 179 22.45 6.58 11.27
CA LEU A 179 21.36 6.20 12.17
C LEU A 179 21.18 7.19 13.33
N ALA A 180 22.26 7.77 13.86
CA ALA A 180 22.17 8.83 14.86
C ALA A 180 21.47 10.07 14.29
N GLU A 181 21.83 10.47 13.07
CA GLU A 181 21.19 11.56 12.35
C GLU A 181 19.71 11.28 12.06
N ALA A 182 19.38 10.06 11.60
CA ALA A 182 18.01 9.62 11.37
C ALA A 182 17.18 9.66 12.66
N THR A 183 17.74 9.19 13.78
CA THR A 183 17.09 9.21 15.10
C THR A 183 16.72 10.64 15.49
N GLU A 184 17.64 11.59 15.35
CA GLU A 184 17.41 12.98 15.72
C GLU A 184 16.33 13.63 14.85
N VAL A 185 16.33 13.36 13.53
CA VAL A 185 15.27 13.84 12.62
C VAL A 185 13.91 13.27 13.02
N LEU A 186 13.81 11.96 13.18
CA LEU A 186 12.56 11.28 13.52
C LEU A 186 12.00 11.79 14.85
N ARG A 187 12.86 12.01 15.85
CA ARG A 187 12.46 12.58 17.14
C ARG A 187 11.91 14.00 17.00
N ARG A 188 12.52 14.85 16.16
CA ARG A 188 12.05 16.21 15.89
C ARG A 188 10.69 16.22 15.20
N GLU A 189 10.45 15.27 14.30
CA GLU A 189 9.18 15.07 13.60
C GLU A 189 8.13 14.33 14.46
N GLY A 190 8.40 14.15 15.75
CA GLY A 190 7.45 13.54 16.69
C GLY A 190 7.29 12.02 16.55
N CYS A 191 8.17 11.34 15.80
CA CYS A 191 8.12 9.89 15.65
C CYS A 191 8.82 9.19 16.84
N ALA A 192 8.25 8.07 17.29
CA ALA A 192 8.95 7.12 18.14
C ALA A 192 9.94 6.31 17.29
N THR A 193 10.98 5.76 17.91
CA THR A 193 11.98 4.95 17.21
C THR A 193 12.13 3.59 17.86
N LEU A 194 12.18 2.53 17.06
CA LEU A 194 12.50 1.18 17.50
C LEU A 194 13.87 0.78 16.94
N SER A 195 14.80 0.37 17.80
CA SER A 195 16.06 -0.19 17.33
C SER A 195 15.79 -1.57 16.72
N LEU A 196 16.17 -1.74 15.47
CA LEU A 196 16.27 -3.02 14.79
C LEU A 196 17.70 -3.56 14.95
N PRO A 197 17.98 -4.81 14.58
CA PRO A 197 19.33 -5.37 14.65
C PRO A 197 20.35 -4.46 13.95
N SER A 198 21.36 -4.04 14.71
CA SER A 198 22.47 -3.20 14.26
C SER A 198 23.75 -3.67 14.93
N HIS A 199 24.26 -4.83 14.52
CA HIS A 199 25.50 -5.40 15.04
C HIS A 199 26.53 -5.51 13.93
N ASP A 200 27.82 -5.45 14.29
CA ASP A 200 28.95 -5.57 13.34
C ASP A 200 28.92 -6.88 12.52
N VAL A 201 28.13 -7.87 12.95
CA VAL A 201 28.00 -9.21 12.33
C VAL A 201 26.69 -9.35 11.53
N ALA A 202 25.76 -8.41 11.63
CA ALA A 202 24.46 -8.53 10.96
C ALA A 202 24.59 -8.21 9.46
N GLU A 203 24.35 -9.21 8.62
CA GLU A 203 24.27 -9.02 7.18
C GLU A 203 22.98 -8.27 6.80
N TYR A 204 23.01 -7.54 5.68
CA TYR A 204 21.85 -6.79 5.19
C TYR A 204 20.54 -7.61 5.03
N PRO A 205 20.55 -8.94 4.74
CA PRO A 205 19.31 -9.72 4.73
C PRO A 205 18.63 -9.85 6.10
N GLU A 206 19.40 -9.99 7.18
CA GLU A 206 18.85 -10.11 8.54
C GLU A 206 18.28 -8.77 9.02
N ILE A 207 18.95 -7.67 8.70
CA ILE A 207 18.46 -6.31 8.96
C ILE A 207 17.13 -6.07 8.23
N ALA A 208 17.07 -6.43 6.94
CA ALA A 208 15.87 -6.30 6.13
C ALA A 208 14.72 -7.17 6.65
N LYS A 209 15.02 -8.42 7.04
CA LYS A 209 14.04 -9.33 7.63
C LYS A 209 13.45 -8.79 8.92
N ALA A 210 14.28 -8.31 9.85
CA ALA A 210 13.81 -7.76 11.11
C ALA A 210 12.92 -6.53 10.93
N ALA A 211 13.26 -5.66 9.96
CA ALA A 211 12.41 -4.53 9.58
C ALA A 211 11.06 -5.00 9.03
N ALA A 212 11.07 -5.99 8.14
CA ALA A 212 9.87 -6.54 7.54
C ALA A 212 8.94 -7.21 8.57
N GLU A 213 9.50 -8.04 9.46
CA GLU A 213 8.74 -8.68 10.55
C GLU A 213 8.11 -7.63 11.46
N ALA A 214 8.86 -6.57 11.80
CA ALA A 214 8.34 -5.47 12.62
C ALA A 214 7.22 -4.68 11.94
N ILE A 215 7.27 -4.51 10.61
CA ILE A 215 6.20 -3.88 9.83
C ILE A 215 4.97 -4.79 9.77
N CYS A 216 5.16 -6.08 9.53
CA CYS A 216 4.10 -7.08 9.42
C CYS A 216 3.41 -7.42 10.75
N GLU A 217 4.05 -7.11 11.87
CA GLU A 217 3.48 -7.25 13.22
C GLU A 217 2.89 -5.93 13.75
N GLY A 218 2.87 -4.87 12.93
CA GLY A 218 2.39 -3.54 13.32
C GLY A 218 3.24 -2.82 14.37
N ARG A 219 4.42 -3.35 14.75
CA ARG A 219 5.33 -2.74 15.74
C ARG A 219 5.93 -1.43 15.24
N ILE A 220 6.16 -1.32 13.93
CA ILE A 220 6.65 -0.10 13.27
C ILE A 220 5.82 0.18 12.01
N GLN A 221 5.68 1.45 11.64
CA GLN A 221 4.95 1.88 10.44
C GLN A 221 5.88 2.19 9.25
N GLY A 222 7.19 2.24 9.51
CA GLY A 222 8.23 2.34 8.49
C GLY A 222 9.61 2.11 9.09
N ALA A 223 10.64 2.06 8.24
CA ALA A 223 12.01 1.88 8.70
C ALA A 223 13.02 2.72 7.90
N VAL A 224 14.09 3.16 8.57
CA VAL A 224 15.31 3.67 7.93
C VAL A 224 16.40 2.63 8.12
N LEU A 225 16.87 2.07 7.02
CA LEU A 225 17.92 1.06 6.99
C LEU A 225 19.19 1.65 6.39
N VAL A 226 20.33 1.45 7.02
CA VAL A 226 21.60 1.99 6.53
C VAL A 226 22.59 0.86 6.31
N GLY A 227 23.19 0.84 5.13
CA GLY A 227 24.32 -0.03 4.85
C GLY A 227 25.28 0.68 3.93
N ARG A 228 26.26 -0.04 3.37
CA ARG A 228 27.27 0.57 2.49
C ARG A 228 26.70 1.41 1.36
N THR A 229 25.87 0.84 0.49
CA THR A 229 25.26 1.56 -0.65
C THR A 229 23.74 1.74 -0.52
N GLY A 230 23.12 1.12 0.49
CA GLY A 230 21.65 1.06 0.64
C GLY A 230 20.93 0.16 -0.38
N ILE A 231 21.52 -0.12 -1.55
CA ILE A 231 20.90 -0.93 -2.62
C ILE A 231 20.62 -2.36 -2.15
N GLY A 232 21.59 -3.02 -1.52
CA GLY A 232 21.43 -4.40 -1.05
C GLY A 232 20.32 -4.55 0.00
N LEU A 233 20.21 -3.58 0.91
CA LEU A 233 19.11 -3.52 1.88
C LEU A 233 17.76 -3.35 1.19
N ALA A 234 17.66 -2.44 0.21
CA ALA A 234 16.42 -2.23 -0.53
C ALA A 234 16.01 -3.51 -1.29
N MET A 235 16.95 -4.19 -1.95
CA MET A 235 16.68 -5.45 -2.64
C MET A 235 16.22 -6.55 -1.68
N ALA A 236 16.89 -6.70 -0.52
CA ALA A 236 16.52 -7.71 0.46
C ALA A 236 15.16 -7.41 1.10
N ALA A 237 14.89 -6.15 1.44
CA ALA A 237 13.66 -5.73 2.10
C ALA A 237 12.42 -5.90 1.20
N ASN A 238 12.53 -5.59 -0.10
CA ASN A 238 11.42 -5.77 -1.06
C ASN A 238 11.08 -7.26 -1.35
N ARG A 239 11.82 -8.23 -0.79
CA ARG A 239 11.43 -9.66 -0.86
C ARG A 239 10.33 -10.01 0.13
N PHE A 240 10.07 -9.15 1.10
CA PHE A 240 9.05 -9.38 2.12
C PHE A 240 7.75 -8.67 1.73
N PRO A 241 6.59 -9.33 1.88
CA PRO A 241 5.29 -8.70 1.67
C PRO A 241 5.15 -7.44 2.53
N LYS A 242 4.36 -6.47 2.07
CA LYS A 242 4.06 -5.22 2.79
C LYS A 242 5.24 -4.25 2.92
N VAL A 243 6.42 -4.61 2.43
CA VAL A 243 7.60 -3.73 2.40
C VAL A 243 7.79 -3.13 1.02
N ARG A 244 7.91 -1.81 0.99
CA ARG A 244 8.29 -1.01 -0.17
C ARG A 244 9.53 -0.23 0.20
N ALA A 245 10.67 -0.81 -0.12
CA ALA A 245 11.97 -0.23 0.20
C ALA A 245 12.55 0.50 -1.01
N ALA A 246 13.12 1.68 -0.77
CA ALA A 246 13.81 2.45 -1.79
C ALA A 246 15.19 2.88 -1.29
N ALA A 247 16.23 2.59 -2.08
CA ALA A 247 17.54 3.20 -1.88
C ALA A 247 17.50 4.66 -2.33
N ALA A 248 18.00 5.57 -1.51
CA ALA A 248 18.09 6.98 -1.85
C ALA A 248 19.39 7.58 -1.33
N ASP A 249 20.05 8.32 -2.21
CA ASP A 249 21.31 9.04 -1.99
C ASP A 249 21.13 10.57 -2.01
N THR A 250 19.90 11.04 -2.26
CA THR A 250 19.57 12.47 -2.30
C THR A 250 18.19 12.72 -1.68
N PRO A 251 17.96 13.91 -1.09
CA PRO A 251 16.65 14.26 -0.53
C PRO A 251 15.53 14.24 -1.57
N GLU A 252 15.85 14.61 -2.81
CA GLU A 252 14.96 14.54 -3.97
C GLU A 252 14.50 13.08 -4.22
N ALA A 253 15.43 12.13 -4.23
CA ALA A 253 15.12 10.71 -4.40
C ALA A 253 14.31 10.15 -3.22
N ALA A 254 14.69 10.49 -1.99
CA ALA A 254 13.99 10.06 -0.77
C ALA A 254 12.54 10.56 -0.73
N ARG A 255 12.33 11.83 -1.13
CA ARG A 255 11.00 12.42 -1.28
C ARG A 255 10.18 11.69 -2.33
N LYS A 256 10.73 11.47 -3.53
CA LYS A 256 10.02 10.77 -4.63
C LYS A 256 9.68 9.33 -4.25
N ALA A 257 10.58 8.63 -3.57
CA ALA A 257 10.35 7.30 -3.02
C ALA A 257 9.08 7.26 -2.14
N ARG A 258 8.94 8.25 -1.25
CA ARG A 258 7.76 8.40 -0.40
C ARG A 258 6.53 8.84 -1.20
N GLU A 259 6.62 9.95 -1.91
CA GLU A 259 5.48 10.64 -2.51
C GLU A 259 4.84 9.87 -3.67
N ARG A 260 5.64 9.13 -4.45
CA ARG A 260 5.16 8.45 -5.67
C ARG A 260 4.97 6.96 -5.49
N TYR A 261 5.84 6.33 -4.71
CA TYR A 261 5.86 4.87 -4.57
C TYR A 261 5.36 4.40 -3.21
N ASN A 262 5.00 5.33 -2.32
CA ASN A 262 4.61 5.04 -0.94
C ASN A 262 5.62 4.12 -0.25
N ALA A 263 6.92 4.40 -0.43
CA ALA A 263 7.98 3.64 0.20
C ALA A 263 7.87 3.79 1.72
N ASN A 264 7.60 2.68 2.42
CA ASN A 264 7.58 2.61 3.87
C ASN A 264 8.95 2.21 4.46
N VAL A 265 9.93 1.88 3.62
CA VAL A 265 11.32 1.68 4.04
C VAL A 265 12.25 2.55 3.20
N LEU A 266 13.09 3.35 3.88
CA LEU A 266 14.14 4.14 3.26
C LEU A 266 15.49 3.45 3.49
N CYS A 267 16.23 3.19 2.42
CA CYS A 267 17.58 2.63 2.51
C CYS A 267 18.62 3.68 2.14
N LEU A 268 19.61 3.90 3.00
CA LEU A 268 20.69 4.88 2.80
C LEU A 268 22.04 4.18 2.65
N GLY A 269 22.89 4.72 1.79
CA GLY A 269 24.27 4.28 1.56
C GLY A 269 25.29 5.11 2.33
N ALA A 270 25.95 4.53 3.33
CA ALA A 270 26.98 5.20 4.14
C ALA A 270 28.30 5.46 3.40
N ASP A 271 28.58 4.75 2.30
CA ASP A 271 29.77 4.97 1.48
C ASP A 271 29.63 6.26 0.65
N GLU A 272 28.41 6.64 0.26
CA GLU A 272 28.14 7.83 -0.56
C GLU A 272 27.56 9.03 0.20
N LEU A 273 26.79 8.81 1.28
CA LEU A 273 26.10 9.88 2.01
C LEU A 273 26.89 10.42 3.19
N GLY A 274 27.02 11.75 3.24
CA GLY A 274 27.39 12.45 4.46
C GLY A 274 26.23 12.58 5.45
N ALA A 275 26.56 12.88 6.71
CA ALA A 275 25.58 13.07 7.80
C ALA A 275 24.49 14.11 7.46
N SER A 276 24.88 15.24 6.86
CA SER A 276 23.96 16.31 6.47
C SER A 276 22.96 15.86 5.39
N ASP A 277 23.44 15.12 4.39
CA ASP A 277 22.60 14.64 3.30
C ASP A 277 21.67 13.52 3.77
N ALA A 278 22.16 12.61 4.60
CA ALA A 278 21.33 11.59 5.23
C ALA A 278 20.21 12.21 6.07
N ARG A 279 20.51 13.24 6.88
CA ARG A 279 19.51 14.02 7.62
C ARG A 279 18.44 14.58 6.69
N ALA A 280 18.86 15.20 5.58
CA ALA A 280 17.94 15.77 4.60
C ALA A 280 17.11 14.70 3.87
N CYS A 281 17.67 13.52 3.59
CA CYS A 281 16.95 12.38 3.03
C CYS A 281 15.86 11.87 3.98
N VAL A 282 16.20 11.63 5.25
CA VAL A 282 15.24 11.16 6.26
C VAL A 282 14.12 12.18 6.44
N GLN A 283 14.45 13.47 6.52
CA GLN A 283 13.47 14.55 6.62
C GLN A 283 12.52 14.54 5.41
N ALA A 284 13.06 14.47 4.20
CA ALA A 284 12.28 14.49 2.98
C ALA A 284 11.37 13.25 2.83
N TRP A 285 11.84 12.09 3.32
CA TRP A 285 11.06 10.86 3.34
C TRP A 285 9.94 10.88 4.38
N ILE A 286 10.20 11.30 5.63
CA ILE A 286 9.17 11.28 6.69
C ILE A 286 8.11 12.36 6.48
N THR A 287 8.48 13.53 5.95
CA THR A 287 7.55 14.63 5.65
C THR A 287 6.89 14.51 4.28
N GLY A 288 7.38 13.62 3.41
CA GLY A 288 6.80 13.37 2.10
C GLY A 288 5.35 12.89 2.25
N ALA A 289 4.39 13.75 1.95
CA ALA A 289 3.00 13.37 1.88
C ALA A 289 2.81 12.52 0.62
N PHE A 290 2.39 11.28 0.76
CA PHE A 290 2.04 10.44 -0.39
C PHE A 290 1.05 11.21 -1.27
N ALA A 291 1.44 11.50 -2.51
CA ALA A 291 0.74 12.39 -3.42
C ALA A 291 0.11 11.55 -4.53
N ALA A 292 -0.91 10.77 -4.20
CA ALA A 292 -1.45 9.88 -5.19
C ALA A 292 -2.35 10.59 -6.20
N GLY A 293 -2.23 10.15 -7.47
CA GLY A 293 -2.95 10.72 -8.61
C GLY A 293 -2.33 11.98 -9.21
N ARG A 294 -1.00 12.05 -9.37
CA ARG A 294 -0.33 13.20 -10.00
C ARG A 294 0.69 12.89 -11.09
N PHE A 295 0.60 11.79 -11.84
CA PHE A 295 1.36 11.65 -13.10
C PHE A 295 0.57 10.96 -14.22
#